data_AF-A0A3A6MSK6-F1
#
_entry.id   AF-A0A3A6MSK6-F1
#
_cell.length_a   1.000
_cell.length_b   1.000
_cell.length_c   1.000
_cell.angle_alpha   90.00
_cell.angle_beta   90.00
_cell.angle_gamma   90.00
#
_symmetry.space_group_name_H-M   'P 1'
#
loop_
_entity.id
_entity.type
_entity.pdbx_description
1 polymer ?
#
loop_
_entity_poly.entity_id
_entity_poly.type
_entity_poly.pdbx_seq_one_letter_code
_entity_poly.pdbx_strand_id
1 'polypeptide(L)'
;MVITRNTKYWHNFIKTELCLALEPNQYWFKYIKHIINDNVPYAIHLAIFVEPYLQYILEDKKTVESRFSRNRIAPYNRIFTNDVILLKRSSGPIVGICQADNVWSYKLDPKSWSEIRGEFAQMLCAQDPSFWDQRKNAEYATLIRLKHVCPIPALNFIKTDRRGWVIMKERNNQLKLKSNTGKKNIILCFAGGIASGKSTLSSAVSDILKWPRVSFGDYVREVAKKRGVPGAREVLQDIGLELLKDTDQFCLDVLRQAHWKPGGNIIIDGVRHLSVLRSLDKLDKNAKVILIFADTAKEVREKRFNKRNEVNNSKLSLVEKHPTEKDVNSELIKSADFVVNGSAPLNDLSKTIIGWIKENVV
;
A
#
# COMPACT_ATOMS: atom_id res chain seq x y z
N MET A 1 -12.93 -3.35 28.44
CA MET A 1 -11.73 -2.68 27.91
C MET A 1 -11.44 -3.24 26.52
N VAL A 2 -11.83 -2.52 25.47
CA VAL A 2 -11.68 -2.96 24.08
C VAL A 2 -10.23 -2.76 23.67
N ILE A 3 -9.45 -3.85 23.65
CA ILE A 3 -8.07 -3.82 23.17
C ILE A 3 -8.11 -3.55 21.66
N THR A 4 -7.75 -2.32 21.29
CA THR A 4 -7.46 -1.93 19.91
C THR A 4 -6.42 -2.89 19.32
N ARG A 5 -6.70 -3.43 18.13
CA ARG A 5 -5.86 -4.39 17.39
C ARG A 5 -4.42 -3.86 17.28
N ASN A 6 -3.54 -4.40 18.09
CA ASN A 6 -2.15 -3.95 18.20
C ASN A 6 -1.32 -4.52 17.03
N THR A 7 -1.46 -3.95 15.84
CA THR A 7 -0.65 -4.30 14.65
C THR A 7 0.85 -4.24 14.95
N LYS A 8 1.29 -3.38 15.87
CA LYS A 8 2.69 -3.27 16.31
C LYS A 8 3.24 -4.54 16.97
N TYR A 9 2.41 -5.30 17.70
CA TYR A 9 2.86 -6.51 18.41
C TYR A 9 3.25 -7.64 17.45
N TRP A 10 2.42 -7.89 16.44
CA TRP A 10 2.65 -8.92 15.42
C TRP A 10 3.90 -8.66 14.58
N HIS A 11 4.10 -7.38 14.21
CA HIS A 11 5.28 -6.97 13.45
C HIS A 11 6.57 -7.15 14.26
N ASN A 12 6.54 -6.82 15.56
CA ASN A 12 7.70 -7.01 16.41
C ASN A 12 8.04 -8.50 16.56
N PHE A 13 7.06 -9.34 16.95
CA PHE A 13 7.24 -10.79 17.09
C PHE A 13 7.85 -11.44 15.85
N ILE A 14 7.33 -11.09 14.66
CA ILE A 14 7.84 -11.62 13.38
C ILE A 14 9.29 -11.18 13.15
N LYS A 15 9.62 -9.91 13.41
CA LYS A 15 10.96 -9.36 13.16
C LYS A 15 12.01 -9.82 14.16
N THR A 16 11.61 -10.16 15.38
CA THR A 16 12.51 -10.53 16.47
C THR A 16 12.48 -12.03 16.71
N GLU A 17 11.49 -12.50 17.48
CA GLU A 17 11.41 -13.86 18.02
C GLU A 17 11.35 -14.92 16.92
N LEU A 18 10.51 -14.71 15.90
CA LEU A 18 10.39 -15.65 14.79
C LEU A 18 11.68 -15.69 13.94
N CYS A 19 12.24 -14.54 13.58
CA CYS A 19 13.49 -14.48 12.82
C CYS A 19 14.64 -15.19 13.54
N LEU A 20 14.78 -15.00 14.85
CA LEU A 20 15.80 -15.65 15.67
C LEU A 20 15.60 -17.17 15.70
N ALA A 21 14.37 -17.64 15.91
CA ALA A 21 14.06 -19.07 15.94
C ALA A 21 14.33 -19.80 14.61
N LEU A 22 14.28 -19.06 13.50
CA LEU A 22 14.50 -19.59 12.17
C LEU A 22 15.95 -19.49 11.69
N GLU A 23 16.82 -18.76 12.39
CA GLU A 23 18.23 -18.55 12.00
C GLU A 23 18.99 -19.85 11.69
N PRO A 24 18.82 -20.96 12.43
CA PRO A 24 19.45 -22.24 12.09
C PRO A 24 18.96 -22.83 10.76
N ASN A 25 17.73 -22.53 10.33
CA ASN A 25 17.16 -23.00 9.07
C ASN A 25 17.30 -21.94 7.97
N GLN A 26 18.36 -22.06 7.17
CA GLN A 26 18.71 -21.08 6.12
C GLN A 26 17.60 -20.85 5.09
N TYR A 27 16.80 -21.88 4.77
CA TYR A 27 15.66 -21.74 3.86
C TYR A 27 14.62 -20.79 4.48
N TRP A 28 14.13 -21.14 5.67
CA TRP A 28 13.07 -20.40 6.34
C TRP A 28 13.49 -19.00 6.76
N PHE A 29 14.72 -18.84 7.25
CA PHE A 29 15.29 -17.54 7.60
C PHE A 29 15.28 -16.57 6.42
N LYS A 30 15.80 -17.01 5.27
CA LYS A 30 15.81 -16.19 4.05
C LYS A 30 14.40 -15.92 3.55
N TYR A 31 13.54 -16.94 3.52
CA TYR A 31 12.17 -16.81 3.03
C TYR A 31 11.35 -15.80 3.86
N ILE A 32 11.43 -15.87 5.18
CA ILE A 32 10.77 -14.92 6.08
C ILE A 32 11.36 -13.52 5.94
N LYS A 33 12.68 -13.37 5.85
CA LYS A 33 13.29 -12.05 5.58
C LYS A 33 12.81 -11.45 4.26
N HIS A 34 12.67 -12.24 3.20
CA HIS A 34 12.12 -11.76 1.93
C HIS A 34 10.68 -11.25 2.10
N ILE A 35 9.86 -11.93 2.89
CA ILE A 35 8.48 -11.51 3.16
C ILE A 35 8.45 -10.23 4.01
N ILE A 36 9.23 -10.17 5.10
CA ILE A 36 9.27 -9.02 6.02
C ILE A 36 9.76 -7.76 5.31
N ASN A 37 10.74 -7.90 4.42
CA ASN A 37 11.29 -6.79 3.64
C ASN A 37 10.44 -6.44 2.40
N ASP A 38 9.23 -7.02 2.27
CA ASP A 38 8.32 -6.84 1.13
C ASP A 38 8.99 -7.13 -0.23
N ASN A 39 9.98 -8.02 -0.27
CA ASN A 39 10.64 -8.46 -1.50
C ASN A 39 9.77 -9.45 -2.29
N VAL A 40 8.83 -10.10 -1.60
CA VAL A 40 7.83 -11.00 -2.17
C VAL A 40 6.46 -10.68 -1.57
N PRO A 41 5.37 -10.89 -2.33
CA PRO A 41 4.03 -10.44 -1.91
C PRO A 41 3.35 -11.36 -0.89
N TYR A 42 4.02 -12.40 -0.38
CA TYR A 42 3.36 -13.47 0.38
C TYR A 42 2.89 -13.05 1.78
N ALA A 43 1.81 -13.66 2.25
CA ALA A 43 1.24 -13.44 3.56
C ALA A 43 1.90 -14.32 4.63
N ILE A 44 1.75 -13.94 5.90
CA ILE A 44 2.08 -14.77 7.05
C ILE A 44 0.81 -14.99 7.86
N HIS A 45 0.45 -16.27 8.02
CA HIS A 45 -0.73 -16.73 8.74
C HIS A 45 -0.31 -17.43 10.04
N LEU A 46 -1.18 -17.38 11.04
CA LEU A 46 -1.12 -18.16 12.26
C LEU A 46 -2.33 -19.09 12.29
N ALA A 47 -2.08 -20.40 12.26
CA ALA A 47 -3.11 -21.41 12.27
C ALA A 47 -3.04 -22.22 13.57
N ILE A 48 -4.19 -22.40 14.22
CA ILE A 48 -4.32 -23.16 15.46
C ILE A 48 -4.67 -24.61 15.11
N PHE A 49 -3.89 -25.55 15.64
CA PHE A 49 -4.05 -26.98 15.42
C PHE A 49 -4.31 -27.70 16.73
N VAL A 50 -5.14 -28.74 16.65
CA VAL A 50 -5.38 -29.70 17.72
C VAL A 50 -4.62 -30.98 17.40
N GLU A 51 -4.21 -31.71 18.44
CA GLU A 51 -3.63 -33.03 18.29
C GLU A 51 -4.70 -34.07 17.90
N PRO A 52 -4.36 -35.13 17.16
CA PRO A 52 -3.01 -35.50 16.67
C PRO A 52 -2.62 -34.83 15.34
N TYR A 53 -3.47 -34.00 14.75
CA TYR A 53 -3.23 -33.45 13.41
C TYR A 53 -2.03 -32.51 13.32
N LEU A 54 -1.70 -31.80 14.40
CA LEU A 54 -0.46 -31.01 14.45
C LEU A 54 0.76 -31.93 14.33
N GLN A 55 0.82 -32.97 15.16
CA GLN A 55 1.88 -33.98 15.10
C GLN A 55 1.96 -34.62 13.71
N TYR A 56 0.82 -34.98 13.11
CA TYR A 56 0.80 -35.57 11.76
C TYR A 56 1.35 -34.64 10.69
N ILE A 57 1.16 -33.33 10.80
CA ILE A 57 1.77 -32.36 9.88
C ILE A 57 3.29 -32.33 10.11
N LEU A 58 3.74 -32.22 11.35
CA LEU A 58 5.17 -32.13 11.69
C LEU A 58 5.97 -33.40 11.34
N GLU A 59 5.28 -34.54 11.24
CA GLU A 59 5.83 -35.84 10.82
C GLU A 59 5.58 -36.15 9.33
N ASP A 60 5.11 -35.17 8.54
CA ASP A 60 4.78 -35.30 7.10
C ASP A 60 3.73 -36.39 6.76
N LYS A 61 2.98 -36.89 7.74
CA LYS A 61 1.86 -37.83 7.54
C LYS A 61 0.63 -37.14 6.96
N LYS A 62 0.33 -35.93 7.44
CA LYS A 62 -0.77 -35.08 6.96
C LYS A 62 -0.19 -34.01 6.03
N THR A 63 -0.34 -34.21 4.74
CA THR A 63 0.25 -33.34 3.70
C THR A 63 -0.71 -32.26 3.20
N VAL A 64 -2.00 -32.36 3.55
CA VAL A 64 -3.00 -31.32 3.27
C VAL A 64 -3.66 -30.88 4.56
N GLU A 65 -3.77 -29.57 4.78
CA GLU A 65 -4.58 -28.98 5.84
C GLU A 65 -5.97 -28.60 5.32
N SER A 66 -6.99 -28.75 6.16
CA SER A 66 -8.38 -28.41 5.81
C SER A 66 -9.04 -27.50 6.83
N ARG A 67 -9.76 -26.47 6.35
CA ARG A 67 -10.63 -25.62 7.18
C ARG A 67 -12.03 -25.59 6.61
N PHE A 68 -12.99 -26.08 7.39
CA PHE A 68 -14.41 -26.10 7.05
C PHE A 68 -15.16 -25.07 7.90
N SER A 69 -16.08 -24.32 7.29
CA SER A 69 -16.83 -23.26 7.95
C SER A 69 -18.20 -23.04 7.31
N ARG A 70 -19.17 -22.58 8.09
CA ARG A 70 -20.46 -22.05 7.57
C ARG A 70 -20.31 -20.68 6.93
N ASN A 71 -19.29 -19.92 7.35
CA ASN A 71 -19.08 -18.54 6.95
C ASN A 71 -17.82 -18.40 6.10
N ARG A 72 -17.78 -17.39 5.22
CA ARG A 72 -16.60 -16.99 4.44
C ARG A 72 -15.56 -16.30 5.32
N ILE A 73 -14.83 -17.08 6.11
CA ILE A 73 -13.80 -16.61 7.04
C ILE A 73 -12.43 -17.16 6.65
N ALA A 74 -11.37 -16.45 7.04
CA ALA A 74 -10.00 -16.92 6.81
C ALA A 74 -9.83 -18.36 7.32
N PRO A 75 -9.22 -19.26 6.53
CA PRO A 75 -8.42 -18.98 5.33
C PRO A 75 -9.16 -18.89 3.98
N TYR A 76 -10.48 -19.05 3.92
CA TYR A 76 -11.25 -19.05 2.67
C TYR A 76 -11.02 -17.79 1.83
N ASN A 77 -10.49 -17.95 0.61
CA ASN A 77 -10.07 -16.86 -0.30
C ASN A 77 -9.12 -15.82 0.32
N ARG A 78 -8.35 -16.21 1.35
CA ARG A 78 -7.40 -15.33 2.05
C ARG A 78 -6.00 -15.92 2.18
N ILE A 79 -5.85 -17.23 2.03
CA ILE A 79 -4.54 -17.88 1.87
C ILE A 79 -4.30 -18.19 0.40
N PHE A 80 -3.06 -18.06 -0.05
CA PHE A 80 -2.65 -18.37 -1.41
C PHE A 80 -1.35 -19.16 -1.44
N THR A 81 -1.05 -19.75 -2.60
CA THR A 81 0.25 -20.36 -2.87
C THR A 81 1.40 -19.43 -2.47
N ASN A 82 2.40 -20.02 -1.82
CA ASN A 82 3.60 -19.42 -1.28
C ASN A 82 3.43 -18.59 0.00
N ASP A 83 2.22 -18.47 0.53
CA ASP A 83 2.01 -17.94 1.88
C ASP A 83 2.63 -18.84 2.95
N VAL A 84 3.00 -18.23 4.07
CA VAL A 84 3.56 -18.92 5.24
C VAL A 84 2.48 -19.20 6.25
N ILE A 85 2.51 -20.38 6.86
CA ILE A 85 1.64 -20.77 7.96
C ILE A 85 2.50 -21.11 9.18
N LEU A 86 2.30 -20.37 10.26
CA LEU A 86 2.83 -20.70 11.58
C LEU A 86 1.88 -21.71 12.25
N LEU A 87 2.45 -22.84 12.68
CA LEU A 87 1.74 -23.96 13.27
C LEU A 87 1.71 -23.80 14.79
N LYS A 88 0.58 -23.34 15.31
CA LYS A 88 0.39 -23.13 16.76
C LYS A 88 -0.45 -24.24 17.36
N ARG A 89 0.05 -24.85 18.43
CA ARG A 89 -0.71 -25.80 19.23
C ARG A 89 -1.87 -25.09 19.93
N SER A 90 -3.05 -25.70 19.94
CA SER A 90 -4.20 -25.20 20.71
C SER A 90 -3.80 -24.98 22.17
N SER A 91 -4.04 -23.76 22.68
CA SER A 91 -3.62 -23.31 24.01
C SER A 91 -2.11 -23.41 24.32
N GLY A 92 -1.27 -23.71 23.33
CA GLY A 92 0.18 -23.91 23.47
C GLY A 92 1.00 -23.01 22.55
N PRO A 93 2.32 -23.21 22.43
CA PRO A 93 3.21 -22.37 21.64
C PRO A 93 3.08 -22.59 20.12
N ILE A 94 3.72 -21.73 19.34
CA ILE A 94 4.04 -22.00 17.93
C ILE A 94 5.20 -22.99 17.92
N VAL A 95 5.06 -24.09 17.21
CA VAL A 95 6.03 -25.21 17.21
C VAL A 95 6.48 -25.64 15.82
N GLY A 96 5.90 -25.05 14.78
CA GLY A 96 6.32 -25.31 13.41
C GLY A 96 5.98 -24.18 12.46
N ILE A 97 6.51 -24.31 11.25
CA ILE A 97 6.28 -23.43 10.12
C ILE A 97 6.15 -24.27 8.86
N CYS A 98 5.27 -23.89 7.95
CA CYS A 98 5.18 -24.49 6.62
C CYS A 98 4.75 -23.47 5.57
N GLN A 99 4.83 -23.86 4.30
CA GLN A 99 4.42 -23.05 3.16
C GLN A 99 3.21 -23.67 2.48
N ALA A 100 2.26 -22.82 2.08
CA ALA A 100 1.16 -23.24 1.23
C ALA A 100 1.67 -23.51 -0.19
N ASP A 101 1.52 -24.75 -0.67
CA ASP A 101 1.91 -25.14 -2.02
C ASP A 101 0.76 -24.92 -3.01
N ASN A 102 -0.34 -25.65 -2.82
CA ASN A 102 -1.58 -25.50 -3.57
C ASN A 102 -2.71 -25.16 -2.61
N VAL A 103 -3.61 -24.27 -3.03
CA VAL A 103 -4.78 -23.87 -2.25
C VAL A 103 -6.03 -24.06 -3.10
N TRP A 104 -7.01 -24.78 -2.55
CA TRP A 104 -8.33 -24.95 -3.13
C TRP A 104 -9.38 -24.36 -2.19
N SER A 105 -10.26 -23.50 -2.73
CA SER A 105 -11.36 -22.88 -1.98
C SER A 105 -12.69 -23.27 -2.60
N TYR A 106 -13.53 -23.97 -1.83
CA TYR A 106 -14.81 -24.50 -2.28
C TYR A 106 -15.96 -23.77 -1.62
N LYS A 107 -16.98 -23.40 -2.40
CA LYS A 107 -18.35 -23.31 -1.88
C LYS A 107 -18.92 -24.72 -1.95
N LEU A 108 -19.24 -25.30 -0.80
CA LEU A 108 -19.57 -26.71 -0.69
C LEU A 108 -20.95 -27.03 -1.26
N ASP A 109 -21.00 -28.11 -2.03
CA ASP A 109 -22.16 -28.73 -2.64
C ASP A 109 -21.93 -30.26 -2.67
N PRO A 110 -22.93 -31.09 -3.02
CA PRO A 110 -22.76 -32.55 -3.02
C PRO A 110 -21.58 -33.04 -3.89
N LYS A 111 -21.30 -32.36 -5.01
CA LYS A 111 -20.22 -32.73 -5.93
C LYS A 111 -18.85 -32.47 -5.31
N SER A 112 -18.61 -31.27 -4.80
CA SER A 112 -17.37 -30.90 -4.12
C SER A 112 -17.14 -31.73 -2.86
N TRP A 113 -18.20 -32.13 -2.12
CA TRP A 113 -18.05 -33.10 -1.03
C TRP A 113 -17.52 -34.45 -1.49
N SER A 114 -18.05 -35.00 -2.59
CA SER A 114 -17.57 -36.25 -3.17
C SER A 114 -16.13 -36.14 -3.66
N GLU A 115 -15.79 -35.03 -4.32
CA GLU A 115 -14.43 -34.72 -4.79
C GLU A 115 -13.43 -34.64 -3.63
N ILE A 116 -13.75 -33.85 -2.61
CA ILE A 116 -12.88 -33.68 -1.42
C ILE A 116 -12.65 -35.02 -0.71
N ARG A 117 -13.69 -35.86 -0.57
CA ARG A 117 -13.55 -37.19 0.04
C ARG A 117 -12.74 -38.13 -0.83
N GLY A 118 -13.00 -38.19 -2.13
CA GLY A 118 -12.31 -39.08 -3.06
C GLY A 118 -10.84 -38.74 -3.21
N GLU A 119 -10.52 -37.46 -3.36
CA GLU A 119 -9.16 -37.02 -3.70
C GLU A 119 -8.29 -36.70 -2.48
N PHE A 120 -8.88 -36.20 -1.38
CA PHE A 120 -8.09 -35.64 -0.28
C PHE A 120 -8.16 -36.43 1.03
N ALA A 121 -9.06 -37.40 1.20
CA ALA A 121 -9.25 -38.08 2.49
C ALA A 121 -7.96 -38.69 3.05
N GLN A 122 -7.14 -39.32 2.20
CA GLN A 122 -5.85 -39.89 2.60
C GLN A 122 -4.87 -38.81 3.06
N MET A 123 -4.67 -37.77 2.25
CA MET A 123 -3.76 -36.65 2.54
C MET A 123 -4.18 -35.81 3.75
N LEU A 124 -5.48 -35.81 4.06
CA LEU A 124 -6.06 -35.14 5.21
C LEU A 124 -5.93 -35.95 6.51
N CYS A 125 -5.58 -37.23 6.45
CA CYS A 125 -5.77 -38.20 7.53
C CYS A 125 -7.22 -38.21 8.04
N ALA A 126 -8.18 -38.22 7.10
CA ALA A 126 -9.62 -38.13 7.34
C ALA A 126 -10.35 -39.46 7.04
N GLN A 127 -9.72 -40.59 7.37
CA GLN A 127 -10.30 -41.93 7.18
C GLN A 127 -11.40 -42.23 8.21
N ASP A 128 -11.36 -41.61 9.39
CA ASP A 128 -12.41 -41.72 10.39
C ASP A 128 -13.69 -40.97 9.91
N PRO A 129 -14.84 -41.66 9.79
CA PRO A 129 -16.13 -41.02 9.46
C PRO A 129 -16.48 -39.83 10.36
N SER A 130 -16.08 -39.85 11.63
CA SER A 130 -16.36 -38.79 12.60
C SER A 130 -15.80 -37.43 12.17
N PHE A 131 -14.67 -37.44 11.44
CA PHE A 131 -14.09 -36.23 10.85
C PHE A 131 -15.11 -35.51 9.97
N TRP A 132 -15.79 -36.26 9.12
CA TRP A 132 -16.73 -35.72 8.17
C TRP A 132 -18.04 -35.28 8.84
N ASP A 133 -18.54 -36.08 9.79
CA ASP A 133 -19.78 -35.77 10.50
C ASP A 133 -19.70 -34.46 11.29
N GLN A 134 -18.55 -34.19 11.92
CA GLN A 134 -18.30 -32.92 12.61
C GLN A 134 -18.33 -31.70 11.67
N ARG A 135 -18.12 -31.92 10.37
CA ARG A 135 -17.95 -30.87 9.34
C ARG A 135 -19.13 -30.80 8.37
N LYS A 136 -20.13 -31.68 8.50
CA LYS A 136 -21.26 -31.85 7.55
C LYS A 136 -22.08 -30.58 7.29
N ASN A 137 -22.12 -29.68 8.27
CA ASN A 137 -22.87 -28.42 8.18
C ASN A 137 -22.06 -27.28 7.55
N ALA A 138 -20.83 -27.52 7.08
CA ALA A 138 -20.01 -26.47 6.46
C ALA A 138 -20.56 -26.08 5.08
N GLU A 139 -20.47 -24.80 4.77
CA GLU A 139 -20.83 -24.23 3.45
C GLU A 139 -19.58 -23.86 2.63
N TYR A 140 -18.42 -23.77 3.28
CA TYR A 140 -17.15 -23.41 2.67
C TYR A 140 -16.04 -24.30 3.19
N ALA A 141 -15.14 -24.69 2.29
CA ALA A 141 -13.90 -25.39 2.64
C ALA A 141 -12.69 -24.70 2.02
N THR A 142 -11.56 -24.77 2.72
CA THR A 142 -10.24 -24.43 2.18
C THR A 142 -9.32 -25.61 2.43
N LEU A 143 -8.76 -26.17 1.36
CA LEU A 143 -7.74 -27.20 1.40
C LEU A 143 -6.40 -26.60 1.00
N ILE A 144 -5.34 -26.94 1.72
CA ILE A 144 -4.01 -26.36 1.56
C ILE A 144 -3.00 -27.49 1.55
N ARG A 145 -2.39 -27.76 0.40
CA ARG A 145 -1.22 -28.66 0.35
C ARG A 145 -0.05 -27.97 1.02
N LEU A 146 0.60 -28.67 1.95
CA LEU A 146 1.70 -28.15 2.74
C LEU A 146 3.03 -28.59 2.12
N LYS A 147 4.00 -27.68 2.11
CA LYS A 147 5.40 -27.98 1.75
C LYS A 147 6.37 -27.29 2.69
N HIS A 148 7.62 -27.76 2.67
CA HIS A 148 8.71 -27.24 3.51
C HIS A 148 8.33 -27.20 5.00
N VAL A 149 7.57 -28.20 5.48
CA VAL A 149 7.20 -28.28 6.89
C VAL A 149 8.48 -28.38 7.72
N CYS A 150 8.58 -27.55 8.76
CA CYS A 150 9.74 -27.51 9.63
C CYS A 150 9.28 -27.31 11.08
N PRO A 151 9.61 -28.23 11.99
CA PRO A 151 9.56 -27.97 13.42
C PRO A 151 10.48 -26.80 13.79
N ILE A 152 10.07 -25.98 14.73
CA ILE A 152 10.87 -24.85 15.24
C ILE A 152 10.87 -24.87 16.78
N PRO A 153 11.86 -24.23 17.43
CA PRO A 153 11.82 -24.02 18.88
C PRO A 153 10.48 -23.40 19.30
N ALA A 154 9.95 -23.84 20.44
CA ALA A 154 8.64 -23.40 20.92
C ALA A 154 8.62 -21.88 21.15
N LEU A 155 7.79 -21.16 20.39
CA LEU A 155 7.60 -19.71 20.54
C LEU A 155 6.27 -19.41 21.23
N ASN A 156 6.37 -18.74 22.37
CA ASN A 156 5.20 -18.30 23.12
C ASN A 156 4.56 -17.11 22.42
N PHE A 157 3.34 -17.32 21.95
CA PHE A 157 2.57 -16.28 21.28
C PHE A 157 1.20 -16.15 21.95
N ILE A 158 0.94 -15.01 22.59
CA ILE A 158 -0.33 -14.77 23.29
C ILE A 158 -1.36 -14.26 22.29
N LYS A 159 -2.49 -14.97 22.23
CA LYS A 159 -3.63 -14.63 21.41
C LYS A 159 -4.88 -14.62 22.27
N THR A 160 -5.59 -13.50 22.27
CA THR A 160 -6.80 -13.27 23.10
C THR A 160 -8.10 -13.48 22.33
N ASP A 161 -8.06 -13.62 21.00
CA ASP A 161 -9.26 -13.83 20.19
C ASP A 161 -9.54 -15.32 19.92
N ARG A 162 -10.80 -15.70 19.70
CA ARG A 162 -11.26 -17.10 19.56
C ARG A 162 -11.09 -17.72 18.16
N ARG A 163 -10.54 -17.00 17.17
CA ARG A 163 -10.42 -17.52 15.79
C ARG A 163 -9.33 -18.60 15.71
N GLY A 164 -9.62 -19.71 15.04
CA GLY A 164 -8.64 -20.77 14.73
C GLY A 164 -7.63 -20.41 13.64
N TRP A 165 -7.81 -19.26 12.97
CA TRP A 165 -6.92 -18.74 11.93
C TRP A 165 -6.79 -17.22 12.04
N VAL A 166 -5.56 -16.71 11.96
CA VAL A 166 -5.27 -15.27 12.01
C VAL A 166 -4.27 -14.92 10.91
N ILE A 167 -4.55 -13.87 10.15
CA ILE A 167 -3.59 -13.31 9.18
C ILE A 167 -2.72 -12.31 9.95
N MET A 168 -1.44 -12.62 10.15
CA MET A 168 -0.50 -11.76 10.89
C MET A 168 0.09 -10.68 9.99
N LYS A 169 0.40 -11.05 8.74
CA LYS A 169 0.77 -10.15 7.65
C LYS A 169 -0.09 -10.50 6.44
N GLU A 170 -0.86 -9.52 5.96
CA GLU A 170 -1.68 -9.68 4.75
C GLU A 170 -0.80 -9.80 3.50
N ARG A 171 -1.33 -10.50 2.49
CA ARG A 171 -0.68 -10.58 1.17
C ARG A 171 -0.56 -9.17 0.61
N ASN A 172 0.62 -8.80 0.13
CA ASN A 172 0.77 -7.55 -0.59
C ASN A 172 0.40 -7.80 -2.05
N ASN A 173 -0.83 -7.46 -2.46
CA ASN A 173 -1.31 -7.71 -3.83
C ASN A 173 -0.54 -6.93 -4.92
N GLN A 174 0.47 -6.13 -4.55
CA GLN A 174 1.49 -5.63 -5.46
C GLN A 174 2.47 -6.78 -5.79
N LEU A 175 2.11 -7.69 -6.71
CA LEU A 175 3.08 -8.57 -7.37
C LEU A 175 4.10 -7.68 -8.10
N LYS A 176 5.22 -7.41 -7.43
CA LYS A 176 6.43 -6.82 -8.04
C LYS A 176 6.90 -7.76 -9.15
N LEU A 177 6.45 -7.54 -10.39
CA LEU A 177 7.09 -8.11 -11.57
C LEU A 177 8.53 -7.59 -11.56
N LYS A 178 9.50 -8.51 -11.47
CA LYS A 178 10.92 -8.20 -11.61
C LYS A 178 11.18 -7.76 -13.05
N SER A 179 10.94 -6.48 -13.35
CA SER A 179 11.70 -5.73 -14.34
C SER A 179 12.77 -4.94 -13.58
N ASN A 180 14.01 -4.97 -14.06
CA ASN A 180 15.22 -4.48 -13.42
C ASN A 180 15.09 -3.19 -12.57
N THR A 181 15.74 -3.23 -11.40
CA THR A 181 15.96 -2.18 -10.39
C THR A 181 14.83 -1.91 -9.39
N GLY A 182 15.12 -2.15 -8.11
CA GLY A 182 14.22 -1.91 -6.97
C GLY A 182 14.01 -0.44 -6.64
N LYS A 183 13.63 0.40 -7.61
CA LYS A 183 13.06 1.73 -7.34
C LYS A 183 11.60 1.71 -7.74
N LYS A 184 10.70 1.96 -6.79
CA LYS A 184 9.34 2.40 -7.16
C LYS A 184 9.49 3.69 -7.95
N ASN A 185 8.80 3.81 -9.08
CA ASN A 185 8.76 5.08 -9.79
C ASN A 185 8.00 6.09 -8.94
N ILE A 186 8.37 7.35 -8.99
CA ILE A 186 7.87 8.37 -8.08
C ILE A 186 7.12 9.40 -8.90
N ILE A 187 5.87 9.62 -8.52
CA ILE A 187 5.08 10.78 -8.96
C ILE A 187 5.16 11.79 -7.81
N LEU A 188 6.12 12.72 -7.91
CA LEU A 188 6.39 13.71 -6.88
C LEU A 188 5.54 14.96 -7.09
N CYS A 189 4.48 15.07 -6.31
CA CYS A 189 3.52 16.16 -6.35
C CYS A 189 3.93 17.31 -5.42
N PHE A 190 3.77 18.55 -5.88
CA PHE A 190 3.97 19.75 -5.09
C PHE A 190 2.65 20.52 -4.92
N ALA A 191 2.30 20.78 -3.66
CA ALA A 191 1.19 21.64 -3.28
C ALA A 191 1.67 22.75 -2.33
N GLY A 192 0.80 23.73 -2.12
CA GLY A 192 1.04 24.85 -1.22
C GLY A 192 0.25 26.07 -1.67
N GLY A 193 -0.09 26.93 -0.72
CA GLY A 193 -0.87 28.13 -0.98
C GLY A 193 -0.21 29.05 -2.01
N ILE A 194 -0.98 29.99 -2.55
CA ILE A 194 -0.48 30.97 -3.51
C ILE A 194 0.75 31.70 -2.92
N ALA A 195 1.77 31.86 -3.77
CA ALA A 195 3.05 32.48 -3.44
C ALA A 195 3.88 31.75 -2.35
N SER A 196 3.58 30.48 -2.04
CA SER A 196 4.40 29.62 -1.16
C SER A 196 5.80 29.30 -1.70
N GLY A 197 6.02 29.43 -3.01
CA GLY A 197 7.29 29.07 -3.65
C GLY A 197 7.35 27.64 -4.19
N LYS A 198 6.26 26.86 -4.11
CA LYS A 198 6.17 25.49 -4.66
C LYS A 198 6.64 25.33 -6.11
N SER A 199 6.39 26.32 -6.97
CA SER A 199 6.75 26.24 -8.39
C SER A 199 8.25 26.40 -8.59
N THR A 200 8.87 27.31 -7.84
CA THR A 200 10.33 27.47 -7.80
C THR A 200 10.99 26.23 -7.21
N LEU A 201 10.41 25.67 -6.16
CA LEU A 201 10.92 24.48 -5.48
C LEU A 201 10.85 23.22 -6.36
N SER A 202 9.69 22.95 -6.98
CA SER A 202 9.52 21.83 -7.90
C SER A 202 10.45 21.92 -9.12
N SER A 203 10.72 23.14 -9.62
CA SER A 203 11.69 23.36 -10.69
C SER A 203 13.10 22.99 -10.24
N ALA A 204 13.55 23.51 -9.08
CA ALA A 204 14.88 23.22 -8.56
C ALA A 204 15.09 21.72 -8.29
N VAL A 205 14.07 21.03 -7.76
CA VAL A 205 14.12 19.58 -7.53
C VAL A 205 14.17 18.81 -8.86
N SER A 206 13.43 19.25 -9.89
CA SER A 206 13.51 18.68 -11.26
C SER A 206 14.91 18.81 -11.85
N ASP A 207 15.51 20.00 -11.72
CA ASP A 207 16.84 20.27 -12.25
C ASP A 207 17.92 19.41 -11.61
N ILE A 208 17.79 19.09 -10.31
CA ILE A 208 18.75 18.25 -9.58
C ILE A 208 18.51 16.76 -9.87
N LEU A 209 17.25 16.29 -9.83
CA LEU A 209 16.91 14.87 -10.03
C LEU A 209 16.93 14.45 -11.51
N LYS A 210 16.90 15.43 -12.43
CA LYS A 210 16.76 15.22 -13.89
C LYS A 210 15.47 14.45 -14.24
N TRP A 211 14.42 14.63 -13.46
CA TRP A 211 13.10 14.06 -13.75
C TRP A 211 12.26 15.04 -14.56
N PRO A 212 11.44 14.55 -15.51
CA PRO A 212 10.51 15.40 -16.23
C PRO A 212 9.57 16.10 -15.24
N ARG A 213 9.23 17.35 -15.54
CA ARG A 213 8.35 18.17 -14.72
C ARG A 213 7.17 18.65 -15.55
N VAL A 214 5.99 18.58 -14.95
CA VAL A 214 4.76 19.16 -15.50
C VAL A 214 4.04 19.98 -14.43
N SER A 215 3.10 20.82 -14.85
CA SER A 215 2.35 21.71 -13.97
C SER A 215 0.90 21.78 -14.41
N PHE A 216 -0.03 21.56 -13.47
CA PHE A 216 -1.45 21.74 -13.73
C PHE A 216 -1.75 23.19 -14.17
N GLY A 217 -1.08 24.17 -13.58
CA GLY A 217 -1.26 25.57 -13.94
C GLY A 217 -0.77 25.88 -15.35
N ASP A 218 0.31 25.25 -15.81
CA ASP A 218 0.85 25.49 -17.15
C ASP A 218 -0.05 24.83 -18.21
N TYR A 219 -0.52 23.60 -17.95
CA TYR A 219 -1.52 22.93 -18.78
C TYR A 219 -2.81 23.76 -18.92
N VAL A 220 -3.36 24.26 -17.82
CA VAL A 220 -4.59 25.08 -17.85
C VAL A 220 -4.39 26.38 -18.64
N ARG A 221 -3.20 27.00 -18.59
CA ARG A 221 -2.87 28.16 -19.44
C ARG A 221 -2.81 27.80 -20.91
N GLU A 222 -2.29 26.62 -21.27
CA GLU A 222 -2.34 26.16 -22.66
C GLU A 222 -3.77 25.91 -23.13
N VAL A 223 -4.63 25.33 -22.29
CA VAL A 223 -6.05 25.17 -22.58
C VAL A 223 -6.72 26.53 -22.81
N ALA A 224 -6.47 27.52 -21.94
CA ALA A 224 -6.99 28.87 -22.10
C ALA A 224 -6.54 29.51 -23.44
N LYS A 225 -5.25 29.37 -23.78
CA LYS A 225 -4.71 29.83 -25.06
C LYS A 225 -5.38 29.16 -26.25
N LYS A 226 -5.59 27.84 -26.21
CA LYS A 226 -6.30 27.07 -27.25
C LYS A 226 -7.76 27.47 -27.39
N ARG A 227 -8.41 27.85 -26.28
CA ARG A 227 -9.79 28.36 -26.25
C ARG A 227 -9.91 29.83 -26.64
N GLY A 228 -8.79 30.54 -26.86
CA GLY A 228 -8.79 31.96 -27.19
C GLY A 228 -9.26 32.88 -26.05
N VAL A 229 -9.21 32.40 -24.79
CA VAL A 229 -9.66 33.18 -23.62
C VAL A 229 -8.50 33.82 -22.86
N PRO A 230 -8.73 34.92 -22.13
CA PRO A 230 -7.68 35.62 -21.39
C PRO A 230 -7.00 34.72 -20.35
N GLY A 231 -5.68 34.87 -20.21
CA GLY A 231 -4.88 34.18 -19.17
C GLY A 231 -5.02 34.78 -17.77
N ALA A 232 -6.13 35.46 -17.48
CA ALA A 232 -6.42 36.03 -16.17
C ALA A 232 -6.61 34.92 -15.13
N ARG A 233 -6.22 35.15 -13.88
CA ARG A 233 -6.16 34.09 -12.86
C ARG A 233 -7.53 33.47 -12.60
N GLU A 234 -8.55 34.30 -12.50
CA GLU A 234 -9.93 33.91 -12.24
C GLU A 234 -10.42 32.96 -13.34
N VAL A 235 -10.19 33.34 -14.61
CA VAL A 235 -10.51 32.52 -15.79
C VAL A 235 -9.77 31.17 -15.76
N LEU A 236 -8.47 31.18 -15.42
CA LEU A 236 -7.70 29.94 -15.30
C LEU A 236 -8.21 29.04 -14.16
N GLN A 237 -8.65 29.62 -13.05
CA GLN A 237 -9.20 28.86 -11.94
C GLN A 237 -10.55 28.23 -12.33
N ASP A 238 -11.40 28.94 -13.06
CA ASP A 238 -12.67 28.42 -13.58
C ASP A 238 -12.46 27.26 -14.56
N ILE A 239 -11.51 27.41 -15.51
CA ILE A 239 -11.13 26.32 -16.43
C ILE A 239 -10.61 25.11 -15.64
N GLY A 240 -9.80 25.34 -14.61
CA GLY A 240 -9.31 24.27 -13.73
C GLY A 240 -10.45 23.51 -13.04
N LEU A 241 -11.46 24.22 -12.53
CA LEU A 241 -12.65 23.61 -11.92
C LEU A 241 -13.49 22.83 -12.94
N GLU A 242 -13.63 23.34 -14.15
CA GLU A 242 -14.31 22.65 -15.25
C GLU A 242 -13.63 21.32 -15.58
N LEU A 243 -12.30 21.32 -15.74
CA LEU A 243 -11.51 20.14 -16.07
C LEU A 243 -11.55 19.07 -14.96
N LEU A 244 -11.74 19.48 -13.71
CA LEU A 244 -11.86 18.54 -12.58
C LEU A 244 -13.15 17.71 -12.61
N LYS A 245 -14.16 18.07 -13.42
CA LYS A 245 -15.36 17.24 -13.63
C LYS A 245 -14.99 15.85 -14.13
N ASP A 246 -13.92 15.73 -14.92
CA ASP A 246 -13.27 14.47 -15.28
C ASP A 246 -11.81 14.49 -14.81
N THR A 247 -11.62 14.32 -13.49
CA THR A 247 -10.29 14.40 -12.86
C THR A 247 -9.31 13.35 -13.42
N ASP A 248 -9.79 12.15 -13.75
CA ASP A 248 -8.93 11.06 -14.25
C ASP A 248 -8.38 11.42 -15.64
N GLN A 249 -9.23 11.91 -16.55
CA GLN A 249 -8.80 12.37 -17.88
C GLN A 249 -7.90 13.62 -17.79
N PHE A 250 -8.22 14.56 -16.90
CA PHE A 250 -7.40 15.74 -16.69
C PHE A 250 -5.97 15.40 -16.24
N CYS A 251 -5.82 14.45 -15.30
CA CYS A 251 -4.50 13.98 -14.88
C CYS A 251 -3.73 13.33 -16.05
N LEU A 252 -4.40 12.50 -16.85
CA LEU A 252 -3.79 11.87 -18.02
C LEU A 252 -3.28 12.90 -19.04
N ASP A 253 -4.07 13.93 -19.34
CA ASP A 253 -3.68 14.93 -20.33
C ASP A 253 -2.54 15.83 -19.86
N VAL A 254 -2.50 16.14 -18.56
CA VAL A 254 -1.35 16.82 -17.95
C VAL A 254 -0.10 15.95 -18.07
N LEU A 255 -0.14 14.67 -17.71
CA LEU A 255 1.01 13.78 -17.82
C LEU A 255 1.52 13.62 -19.26
N ARG A 256 0.61 13.59 -20.25
CA ARG A 256 0.94 13.51 -21.68
C ARG A 256 1.75 14.72 -22.17
N GLN A 257 1.55 15.90 -21.59
CA GLN A 257 2.31 17.11 -21.94
C GLN A 257 3.82 16.95 -21.66
N ALA A 258 4.18 16.14 -20.66
CA ALA A 258 5.56 15.78 -20.36
C ALA A 258 6.04 14.49 -21.05
N HIS A 259 5.26 13.96 -21.99
CA HIS A 259 5.49 12.67 -22.65
C HIS A 259 5.73 11.52 -21.66
N TRP A 260 5.12 11.62 -20.47
CA TRP A 260 5.32 10.63 -19.42
C TRP A 260 4.64 9.31 -19.79
N LYS A 261 5.27 8.20 -19.38
CA LYS A 261 4.76 6.84 -19.54
C LYS A 261 4.74 6.15 -18.18
N PRO A 262 3.77 5.24 -17.93
CA PRO A 262 3.77 4.39 -16.75
C PRO A 262 5.14 3.75 -16.54
N GLY A 263 5.61 3.76 -15.31
CA GLY A 263 6.95 3.30 -14.95
C GLY A 263 8.05 4.36 -15.05
N GLY A 264 7.74 5.64 -15.29
CA GLY A 264 8.70 6.75 -15.23
C GLY A 264 8.58 7.59 -13.95
N ASN A 265 9.68 8.20 -13.50
CA ASN A 265 9.59 9.24 -12.46
C ASN A 265 9.09 10.57 -13.07
N ILE A 266 8.30 11.34 -12.32
CA ILE A 266 7.84 12.67 -12.75
C ILE A 266 7.61 13.59 -11.56
N ILE A 267 7.79 14.89 -11.78
CA ILE A 267 7.43 15.95 -10.85
C ILE A 267 6.18 16.68 -11.36
N ILE A 268 5.20 16.86 -10.49
CA ILE A 268 3.95 17.54 -10.81
C ILE A 268 3.79 18.76 -9.89
N ASP A 269 3.80 19.96 -10.45
CA ASP A 269 3.55 21.20 -9.72
C ASP A 269 2.06 21.59 -9.77
N GLY A 270 1.61 22.21 -8.67
CA GLY A 270 0.32 22.87 -8.61
C GLY A 270 -0.84 21.91 -8.37
N VAL A 271 -0.64 20.88 -7.54
CA VAL A 271 -1.74 20.05 -7.06
C VAL A 271 -2.59 20.87 -6.10
N ARG A 272 -3.91 20.94 -6.37
CA ARG A 272 -4.86 21.79 -5.65
C ARG A 272 -6.00 21.05 -4.99
N HIS A 273 -6.26 19.81 -5.39
CA HIS A 273 -7.39 19.01 -4.91
C HIS A 273 -6.95 17.61 -4.52
N LEU A 274 -7.58 17.04 -3.49
CA LEU A 274 -7.28 15.68 -3.04
C LEU A 274 -7.70 14.62 -4.08
N SER A 275 -8.72 14.92 -4.90
CA SER A 275 -9.14 14.07 -6.01
C SER A 275 -8.01 13.82 -7.01
N VAL A 276 -7.17 14.83 -7.29
CA VAL A 276 -6.02 14.70 -8.19
C VAL A 276 -5.03 13.64 -7.67
N LEU A 277 -4.69 13.65 -6.38
CA LEU A 277 -3.79 12.65 -5.81
C LEU A 277 -4.37 11.25 -5.92
N ARG A 278 -5.68 11.10 -5.63
CA ARG A 278 -6.39 9.82 -5.77
C ARG A 278 -6.43 9.35 -7.22
N SER A 279 -6.58 10.26 -8.18
CA SER A 279 -6.55 9.94 -9.60
C SER A 279 -5.16 9.51 -10.05
N LEU A 280 -4.11 10.25 -9.69
CA LEU A 280 -2.72 9.91 -10.00
C LEU A 280 -2.32 8.54 -9.44
N ASP A 281 -2.76 8.19 -8.22
CA ASP A 281 -2.49 6.89 -7.59
C ASP A 281 -3.14 5.71 -8.34
N LYS A 282 -4.26 5.95 -9.04
CA LYS A 282 -4.90 4.94 -9.90
C LYS A 282 -4.17 4.74 -11.23
N LEU A 283 -3.50 5.78 -11.75
CA LEU A 283 -2.94 5.77 -13.11
C LEU A 283 -1.73 4.85 -13.26
N ASP A 284 -0.89 4.75 -12.23
CA ASP A 284 0.21 3.80 -12.19
C ASP A 284 0.36 3.20 -10.81
N LYS A 285 -0.13 1.97 -10.66
CA LYS A 285 -0.08 1.20 -9.41
C LYS A 285 1.35 0.84 -8.98
N ASN A 286 2.33 0.99 -9.87
CA ASN A 286 3.75 0.79 -9.57
C ASN A 286 4.45 2.08 -9.19
N ALA A 287 3.82 3.23 -9.42
CA ALA A 287 4.30 4.51 -8.94
C ALA A 287 3.91 4.74 -7.48
N LYS A 288 4.79 5.36 -6.70
CA LYS A 288 4.44 5.95 -5.42
C LYS A 288 4.12 7.42 -5.67
N VAL A 289 2.87 7.80 -5.43
CA VAL A 289 2.48 9.22 -5.37
C VAL A 289 2.96 9.77 -4.04
N ILE A 290 3.72 10.86 -4.10
CA ILE A 290 4.25 11.55 -2.92
C ILE A 290 3.84 13.00 -2.99
N LEU A 291 3.25 13.52 -1.92
CA LEU A 291 2.93 14.93 -1.80
C LEU A 291 3.94 15.66 -0.91
N ILE A 292 4.64 16.62 -1.52
CA ILE A 292 5.41 17.65 -0.82
C ILE A 292 4.55 18.91 -0.67
N PHE A 293 4.38 19.38 0.57
CA PHE A 293 3.64 20.61 0.84
C PHE A 293 4.60 21.74 1.25
N ALA A 294 4.57 22.84 0.50
CA ALA A 294 5.31 24.06 0.84
C ALA A 294 4.46 24.94 1.77
N ASP A 295 4.68 24.78 3.07
CA ASP A 295 4.04 25.61 4.09
C ASP A 295 4.83 26.91 4.27
N THR A 296 4.21 28.05 3.97
CA THR A 296 4.87 29.36 4.02
C THR A 296 3.97 30.32 4.77
N ALA A 297 4.57 31.01 5.75
CA ALA A 297 3.89 32.02 6.55
C ALA A 297 3.16 33.03 5.66
N LYS A 298 1.95 33.39 6.07
CA LYS A 298 1.03 34.21 5.28
C LYS A 298 1.66 35.55 4.91
N GLU A 299 2.38 36.17 5.84
CA GLU A 299 3.04 37.46 5.68
C GLU A 299 4.12 37.40 4.58
N VAL A 300 4.84 36.27 4.50
CA VAL A 300 5.85 36.03 3.45
C VAL A 300 5.16 35.82 2.10
N ARG A 301 4.05 35.08 2.07
CA ARG A 301 3.28 34.87 0.84
C ARG A 301 2.65 36.17 0.33
N GLU A 302 2.14 37.03 1.20
CA GLU A 302 1.61 38.36 0.85
C GLU A 302 2.69 39.25 0.24
N LYS A 303 3.88 39.34 0.86
CA LYS A 303 5.02 40.07 0.31
C LYS A 303 5.42 39.57 -1.08
N ARG A 304 5.51 38.25 -1.25
CA ARG A 304 5.84 37.60 -2.53
C ARG A 304 4.75 37.82 -3.59
N PHE A 305 3.49 37.80 -3.17
CA PHE A 305 2.35 38.00 -4.05
C PHE A 305 2.30 39.44 -4.56
N ASN A 306 2.44 40.43 -3.67
CA ASN A 306 2.41 41.84 -4.03
C ASN A 306 3.55 42.17 -5.01
N LYS A 307 4.78 41.71 -4.73
CA LYS A 307 5.93 41.89 -5.62
C LYS A 307 5.72 41.30 -7.03
N ARG A 308 4.91 40.24 -7.17
CA ARG A 308 4.61 39.61 -8.46
C ARG A 308 3.45 40.26 -9.21
N ASN A 309 2.57 40.95 -8.50
CA ASN A 309 1.34 41.52 -9.04
C ASN A 309 1.27 43.05 -8.84
N GLU A 310 2.42 43.73 -8.82
CA GLU A 310 2.52 45.19 -8.60
C GLU A 310 1.61 46.01 -9.54
N VAL A 311 1.19 45.42 -10.67
CA VAL A 311 0.32 46.03 -11.69
C VAL A 311 -1.18 45.80 -11.46
N ASN A 312 -1.61 44.76 -10.73
CA ASN A 312 -3.01 44.26 -10.74
C ASN A 312 -3.84 44.55 -9.48
N ASN A 313 -3.31 45.23 -8.45
CA ASN A 313 -4.00 45.66 -7.21
C ASN A 313 -4.87 44.61 -6.47
N SER A 314 -4.77 43.33 -6.82
CA SER A 314 -5.50 42.23 -6.19
C SER A 314 -4.95 41.91 -4.81
N LYS A 315 -5.81 41.60 -3.83
CA LYS A 315 -5.39 41.15 -2.49
C LYS A 315 -5.30 39.62 -2.45
N LEU A 316 -4.21 39.07 -1.90
CA LEU A 316 -4.02 37.62 -1.73
C LEU A 316 -5.21 36.95 -1.06
N SER A 317 -5.77 37.59 -0.02
CA SER A 317 -6.93 37.10 0.73
C SER A 317 -8.22 36.94 -0.09
N LEU A 318 -8.37 37.68 -1.20
CA LEU A 318 -9.51 37.52 -2.10
C LEU A 318 -9.30 36.31 -3.02
N VAL A 319 -8.08 36.13 -3.51
CA VAL A 319 -7.73 35.01 -4.39
C VAL A 319 -7.78 33.68 -3.65
N GLU A 320 -7.41 33.66 -2.36
CA GLU A 320 -7.47 32.46 -1.51
C GLU A 320 -8.89 32.01 -1.15
N LYS A 321 -9.91 32.87 -1.33
CA LYS A 321 -11.32 32.47 -1.14
C LYS A 321 -11.84 31.61 -2.28
N HIS A 322 -11.10 31.50 -3.38
CA HIS A 322 -11.51 30.71 -4.53
C HIS A 322 -11.63 29.21 -4.15
N PRO A 323 -12.66 28.47 -4.61
CA PRO A 323 -12.84 27.06 -4.30
C PRO A 323 -11.61 26.17 -4.56
N THR A 324 -10.78 26.53 -5.54
CA THR A 324 -9.53 25.81 -5.88
C THR A 324 -8.47 25.87 -4.77
N GLU A 325 -8.60 26.76 -3.80
CA GLU A 325 -7.64 26.91 -2.68
C GLU A 325 -8.17 26.27 -1.38
N LYS A 326 -9.43 25.82 -1.37
CA LYS A 326 -10.07 25.23 -0.19
C LYS A 326 -9.34 23.98 0.29
N ASP A 327 -9.13 23.02 -0.61
CA ASP A 327 -8.46 21.75 -0.30
C ASP A 327 -6.97 21.95 0.03
N VAL A 328 -6.31 22.96 -0.58
CA VAL A 328 -4.89 23.24 -0.38
C VAL A 328 -4.58 23.48 1.11
N ASN A 329 -5.33 24.38 1.75
CA ASN A 329 -5.05 24.78 3.11
C ASN A 329 -5.74 23.90 4.18
N SER A 330 -6.56 22.93 3.77
CA SER A 330 -7.34 22.09 4.71
C SER A 330 -7.02 20.61 4.61
N GLU A 331 -7.01 20.04 3.40
CA GLU A 331 -6.93 18.59 3.18
C GLU A 331 -5.57 18.15 2.64
N LEU A 332 -4.97 18.93 1.74
CA LEU A 332 -3.67 18.59 1.14
C LEU A 332 -2.54 18.67 2.15
N ILE A 333 -2.52 19.68 3.03
CA ILE A 333 -1.51 19.76 4.09
C ILE A 333 -1.54 18.55 5.04
N LYS A 334 -2.74 18.03 5.36
CA LYS A 334 -2.92 16.83 6.21
C LYS A 334 -2.51 15.55 5.49
N SER A 335 -2.62 15.54 4.17
CA SER A 335 -2.29 14.41 3.31
C SER A 335 -0.85 14.43 2.81
N ALA A 336 -0.05 15.43 3.22
CA ALA A 336 1.32 15.57 2.77
C ALA A 336 2.22 14.51 3.40
N ASP A 337 3.02 13.84 2.56
CA ASP A 337 4.05 12.92 3.03
C ASP A 337 5.23 13.68 3.66
N PHE A 338 5.49 14.89 3.17
CA PHE A 338 6.53 15.77 3.70
C PHE A 338 6.13 17.23 3.60
N VAL A 339 6.30 17.97 4.69
CA VAL A 339 6.00 19.40 4.77
C VAL A 339 7.31 20.16 4.93
N VAL A 340 7.49 21.20 4.12
CA VAL A 340 8.67 22.07 4.17
C VAL A 340 8.29 23.51 4.47
N ASN A 341 9.14 24.20 5.24
CA ASN A 341 8.98 25.62 5.49
C ASN A 341 9.45 26.43 4.26
N GLY A 342 8.51 26.81 3.39
CA GLY A 342 8.78 27.57 2.16
C GLY A 342 9.31 28.99 2.37
N SER A 343 9.55 29.41 3.62
CA SER A 343 10.28 30.64 3.97
C SER A 343 11.80 30.44 3.97
N ALA A 344 12.29 29.20 4.05
CA ALA A 344 13.72 28.90 4.06
C ALA A 344 14.38 29.07 2.66
N PRO A 345 15.72 29.16 2.58
CA PRO A 345 16.43 29.28 1.31
C PRO A 345 16.17 28.09 0.37
N LEU A 346 16.02 28.38 -0.93
CA LEU A 346 15.67 27.37 -1.95
C LEU A 346 16.65 26.20 -2.01
N ASN A 347 17.95 26.46 -1.85
CA ASN A 347 18.99 25.43 -1.90
C ASN A 347 18.83 24.42 -0.75
N ASP A 348 18.57 24.92 0.45
CA ASP A 348 18.39 24.09 1.65
C ASP A 348 17.10 23.27 1.57
N LEU A 349 16.02 23.88 1.07
CA LEU A 349 14.76 23.19 0.82
C LEU A 349 14.91 22.07 -0.20
N SER A 350 15.57 22.34 -1.32
CA SER A 350 15.77 21.37 -2.39
C SER A 350 16.63 20.19 -1.90
N LYS A 351 17.71 20.46 -1.17
CA LYS A 351 18.56 19.43 -0.55
C LYS A 351 17.80 18.59 0.47
N THR A 352 17.02 19.23 1.34
CA THR A 352 16.20 18.57 2.35
C THR A 352 15.20 17.60 1.72
N ILE A 353 14.48 18.05 0.68
CA ILE A 353 13.52 17.19 -0.05
C ILE A 353 14.23 16.00 -0.68
N ILE A 354 15.36 16.22 -1.35
CA ILE A 354 16.10 15.15 -2.03
C ILE A 354 16.67 14.14 -1.03
N GLY A 355 17.22 14.62 0.10
CA GLY A 355 17.67 13.75 1.20
C GLY A 355 16.53 12.90 1.73
N TRP A 356 15.40 13.52 2.05
CA TRP A 356 14.21 12.82 2.52
C TRP A 356 13.69 11.77 1.52
N ILE A 357 13.65 12.10 0.21
CA ILE A 357 13.28 11.15 -0.84
C ILE A 357 14.24 9.95 -0.86
N LYS A 358 15.55 10.19 -0.76
CA LYS A 358 16.56 9.12 -0.77
C LYS A 358 16.50 8.21 0.45
N GLU A 359 16.03 8.71 1.59
CA GLU A 359 15.94 7.94 2.84
C GLU A 359 14.62 7.18 2.99
N ASN A 360 13.52 7.72 2.45
CA ASN A 360 12.16 7.26 2.73
C ASN A 360 11.42 6.69 1.51
N VAL A 361 12.05 6.71 0.33
CA VAL A 361 11.36 6.42 -0.94
C VAL A 361 12.19 5.56 -1.88
N VAL A 362 13.45 5.96 -2.10
CA VAL A 362 14.45 5.21 -2.90
C VAL A 362 15.18 4.23 -2.00
#